data_AF-A0AB38A4K2-F1
#
_entry.id   AF-A0AB38A4K2-F1
#
_cell.length_a   1.000
_cell.length_b   1.000
_cell.length_c   1.000
_cell.angle_alpha   90.00
_cell.angle_beta   90.00
_cell.angle_gamma   90.00
#
_symmetry.space_group_name_H-M   'P 1'
#
loop_
_entity.id
_entity.type
_entity.pdbx_description
1 polymer ?
#
loop_
_entity_poly.entity_id
_entity_poly.type
_entity_poly.pdbx_seq_one_letter_code
_entity_poly.pdbx_strand_id
1 'polypeptide(L)'
;MKVAIDGPAGSGKSTVAKQIAKQRNLSYLDTGAMYRSVTFTCLEQGIDLTDSQAVIGVAQAIDIRFEQGDTAQRVFVNNAEVTSQIRSAQVDQNVSLVAAIPQVREAMVNLQRKAGEKIDVVAEGRDIGTVVFPHAEVKVFLTADASARAHRRAVEREGGNAAKHDVATNHTEEQKIYEDLLRRDQMDSTRKTSPLVPAQDAVHIDSSNLSVDEVCAQIEALMDKALAKKASELQAGAAKNTTSVAEQQPVAAKDKWESYYEMKVREFPLHARILLKVAVVLCNAYTKLKYRWTIENLQTLLAASADRGVVIIMNHVSYLDPFIPACAMILSGRSLRPIYKDDFNRFGLLHWALPRLGAIPVARGTADVKALRRAQRALQKGESVLIYPEGTRVRKPDQVSQIHGGFALMAKMAKTDIVPMAIVGALDITPPGKHYPRPKKVYCRVGEPLSFDDLSSKGRKEQVVEMERLATQKMYELRDQLMAEHPGRK
;
A
#
# COMPACT_ATOMS: atom_id res chain seq x y z
N MET A 1 -10.57 -3.62 6.11
CA MET A 1 -11.72 -4.10 5.32
C MET A 1 -12.08 -3.06 4.28
N LYS A 2 -12.31 -3.48 3.05
CA LYS A 2 -12.83 -2.66 1.95
C LYS A 2 -14.20 -3.20 1.54
N VAL A 3 -15.19 -2.31 1.51
CA VAL A 3 -16.55 -2.59 1.05
C VAL A 3 -16.79 -1.76 -0.21
N ALA A 4 -17.09 -2.44 -1.32
CA ALA A 4 -17.41 -1.82 -2.60
C ALA A 4 -18.92 -1.85 -2.84
N ILE A 5 -19.54 -0.70 -3.08
CA ILE A 5 -20.96 -0.59 -3.41
C ILE A 5 -21.10 0.08 -4.78
N ASP A 6 -21.40 -0.72 -5.79
CA ASP A 6 -21.61 -0.30 -7.18
C ASP A 6 -23.09 -0.30 -7.54
N GLY A 7 -23.47 0.44 -8.58
CA GLY A 7 -24.84 0.43 -9.08
C GLY A 7 -25.29 1.76 -9.71
N PRO A 8 -26.43 1.77 -10.40
CA PRO A 8 -26.92 2.91 -11.19
C PRO A 8 -27.22 4.15 -10.33
N ALA A 9 -27.34 5.32 -10.95
CA ALA A 9 -27.63 6.56 -10.21
C ALA A 9 -29.00 6.49 -9.50
N GLY A 10 -29.11 6.99 -8.27
CA GLY A 10 -30.38 6.97 -7.51
C GLY A 10 -30.71 5.65 -6.80
N SER A 11 -29.88 4.61 -6.88
CA SER A 11 -30.15 3.32 -6.21
C SER A 11 -30.00 3.30 -4.68
N GLY A 12 -29.69 4.44 -4.05
CA GLY A 12 -29.54 4.55 -2.57
C GLY A 12 -28.12 4.32 -2.03
N LYS A 13 -27.13 4.11 -2.92
CA LYS A 13 -25.74 3.79 -2.54
C LYS A 13 -25.12 4.78 -1.56
N SER A 14 -25.19 6.09 -1.83
CA SER A 14 -24.57 7.11 -0.96
C SER A 14 -25.13 7.06 0.45
N THR A 15 -26.45 6.87 0.58
CA THR A 15 -27.13 6.78 1.88
C THR A 15 -26.70 5.54 2.64
N VAL A 16 -26.76 4.38 1.99
CA VAL A 16 -26.35 3.08 2.56
C VAL A 16 -24.87 3.09 2.93
N ALA A 17 -24.00 3.59 2.05
CA ALA A 17 -22.56 3.64 2.26
C ALA A 17 -22.17 4.53 3.46
N LYS A 18 -22.82 5.70 3.60
CA LYS A 18 -22.61 6.59 4.76
C LYS A 18 -23.08 5.93 6.06
N GLN A 19 -24.22 5.27 6.03
CA GLN A 19 -24.77 4.61 7.21
C GLN A 19 -23.88 3.45 7.66
N ILE A 20 -23.46 2.57 6.76
CA ILE A 20 -22.51 1.48 7.06
C ILE A 20 -21.18 2.04 7.54
N ALA A 21 -20.66 3.09 6.90
CA ALA A 21 -19.41 3.72 7.33
C ALA A 21 -19.50 4.21 8.79
N LYS A 22 -20.62 4.83 9.18
CA LYS A 22 -20.88 5.24 10.56
C LYS A 22 -21.03 4.05 11.51
N GLN A 23 -21.86 3.06 11.16
CA GLN A 23 -22.16 1.90 12.02
C GLN A 23 -20.93 1.03 12.28
N ARG A 24 -20.04 0.88 11.28
CA ARG A 24 -18.85 0.02 11.33
C ARG A 24 -17.54 0.78 11.49
N ASN A 25 -17.60 2.09 11.76
CA ASN A 25 -16.45 2.98 11.94
C ASN A 25 -15.43 2.87 10.79
N LEU A 26 -15.93 2.89 9.56
CA LEU A 26 -15.16 2.86 8.33
C LEU A 26 -15.09 4.27 7.73
N SER A 27 -14.04 4.55 6.98
CA SER A 27 -13.99 5.77 6.17
C SER A 27 -14.97 5.67 4.99
N TYR A 28 -15.62 6.77 4.66
CA TYR A 28 -16.53 6.86 3.50
C TYR A 28 -15.83 7.49 2.31
N LEU A 29 -15.96 6.89 1.13
CA LEU A 29 -15.39 7.40 -0.12
C LEU A 29 -16.47 7.51 -1.21
N ASP A 30 -16.90 8.75 -1.49
CA ASP A 30 -17.73 9.10 -2.65
C ASP A 30 -16.86 9.26 -3.89
N THR A 31 -16.71 8.21 -4.69
CA THR A 31 -15.91 8.30 -5.92
C THR A 31 -16.61 9.12 -7.00
N GLY A 32 -17.95 9.25 -6.93
CA GLY A 32 -18.74 10.05 -7.84
C GLY A 32 -18.42 11.54 -7.71
N ALA A 33 -18.21 12.01 -6.48
CA ALA A 33 -17.77 13.38 -6.19
C ALA A 33 -16.48 13.75 -6.95
N MET A 34 -15.57 12.81 -7.19
CA MET A 34 -14.31 13.11 -7.90
C MET A 34 -14.54 13.44 -9.37
N TYR A 35 -15.35 12.63 -10.07
CA TYR A 35 -15.72 12.91 -11.46
C TYR A 35 -16.54 14.19 -11.57
N ARG A 36 -17.38 14.47 -10.58
CA ARG A 36 -18.14 15.72 -10.49
C ARG A 36 -17.25 16.93 -10.25
N SER A 37 -16.19 16.79 -9.46
CA SER A 37 -15.19 17.84 -9.26
C SER A 37 -14.51 18.21 -10.57
N VAL A 38 -14.05 17.22 -11.36
CA VAL A 38 -13.48 17.47 -12.69
C VAL A 38 -14.50 18.17 -13.60
N THR A 39 -15.74 17.67 -13.63
CA THR A 39 -16.82 18.24 -14.44
C THR A 39 -17.11 19.68 -14.04
N PHE A 40 -17.24 19.95 -12.75
CA PHE A 40 -17.46 21.28 -12.21
C PHE A 40 -16.33 22.24 -12.57
N THR A 41 -15.07 21.84 -12.39
CA THR A 41 -13.91 22.67 -12.75
C THR A 41 -13.85 22.97 -14.24
N CYS A 42 -14.20 22.02 -15.12
CA CYS A 42 -14.29 22.28 -16.55
C CYS A 42 -15.38 23.30 -16.87
N LEU A 43 -16.58 23.14 -16.29
CA LEU A 43 -17.69 24.06 -16.49
C LEU A 43 -17.40 25.47 -15.97
N GLU A 44 -16.77 25.58 -14.80
CA GLU A 44 -16.38 26.86 -14.20
C GLU A 44 -15.35 27.60 -15.07
N GLN A 45 -14.43 26.86 -15.71
CA GLN A 45 -13.42 27.40 -16.61
C GLN A 45 -13.93 27.62 -18.05
N GLY A 46 -15.19 27.31 -18.34
CA GLY A 46 -15.76 27.41 -19.69
C GLY A 46 -15.16 26.43 -20.70
N ILE A 47 -14.58 25.32 -20.22
CA ILE A 47 -14.00 24.27 -21.08
C ILE A 47 -15.13 23.47 -21.73
N ASP A 48 -15.06 23.32 -23.05
CA ASP A 48 -15.93 22.41 -23.79
C ASP A 48 -15.63 20.95 -23.38
N LEU A 49 -16.65 20.27 -22.84
CA LEU A 49 -16.52 18.89 -22.37
C LEU A 49 -16.32 17.88 -23.50
N THR A 50 -16.53 18.28 -24.75
CA THR A 50 -16.20 17.47 -25.94
C THR A 50 -14.71 17.55 -26.30
N ASP A 51 -14.00 18.59 -25.87
CA ASP A 51 -12.54 18.66 -25.96
C ASP A 51 -11.90 17.76 -24.90
N SER A 52 -11.70 16.50 -25.30
CA SER A 52 -11.11 15.51 -24.41
C SER A 52 -9.71 15.90 -23.94
N GLN A 53 -8.90 16.63 -24.71
CA GLN A 53 -7.55 16.99 -24.28
C GLN A 53 -7.57 18.04 -23.18
N ALA A 54 -8.44 19.06 -23.32
CA ALA A 54 -8.63 20.07 -22.28
C ALA A 54 -9.13 19.44 -20.96
N VAL A 55 -10.14 18.55 -21.04
CA VAL A 55 -10.68 17.86 -19.87
C VAL A 55 -9.62 16.95 -19.20
N ILE A 56 -8.78 16.27 -19.99
CA ILE A 56 -7.67 15.46 -19.46
C ILE A 56 -6.67 16.32 -18.70
N GLY A 57 -6.32 17.49 -19.23
CA GLY A 57 -5.43 18.45 -18.57
C GLY A 57 -5.95 18.84 -17.18
N VAL A 58 -7.24 19.16 -17.07
CA VAL A 58 -7.90 19.44 -15.78
C VAL A 58 -7.81 18.23 -14.85
N ALA A 59 -8.18 17.04 -15.33
CA ALA A 59 -8.21 15.82 -14.51
C ALA A 59 -6.83 15.41 -13.98
N GLN A 60 -5.74 15.73 -14.68
CA GLN A 60 -4.37 15.44 -14.26
C GLN A 60 -3.81 16.46 -13.26
N ALA A 61 -4.27 17.71 -13.33
CA ALA A 61 -3.78 18.81 -12.49
C ALA A 61 -4.62 19.03 -11.22
N ILE A 62 -5.87 18.57 -11.20
CA ILE A 62 -6.82 18.83 -10.11
C ILE A 62 -6.36 18.21 -8.78
N ASP A 63 -6.37 19.01 -7.72
CA ASP A 63 -6.25 18.52 -6.34
C ASP A 63 -7.65 18.38 -5.74
N ILE A 64 -8.02 17.16 -5.35
CA ILE A 64 -9.32 16.84 -4.73
C ILE A 64 -9.06 16.31 -3.33
N ARG A 65 -9.63 16.97 -2.33
CA ARG A 65 -9.53 16.57 -0.92
C ARG A 65 -10.91 16.34 -0.33
N PHE A 66 -11.02 15.28 0.46
CA PHE A 66 -12.22 14.93 1.20
C PHE A 66 -11.98 15.18 2.68
N GLU A 67 -12.91 15.88 3.33
CA GLU A 67 -12.89 16.07 4.77
C GLU A 67 -14.21 15.60 5.37
N GLN A 68 -14.15 15.08 6.60
CA GLN A 68 -15.34 14.65 7.31
C GLN A 68 -15.98 15.88 7.97
N GLY A 69 -17.17 16.28 7.51
CA GLY A 69 -17.97 17.31 8.15
C GLY A 69 -19.01 16.72 9.11
N ASP A 70 -19.66 17.59 9.89
CA ASP A 70 -20.62 17.19 10.94
C ASP A 70 -21.86 16.46 10.40
N THR A 71 -22.34 16.86 9.22
CA THR A 71 -23.56 16.33 8.58
C THR A 71 -23.30 15.57 7.29
N ALA A 72 -22.23 15.91 6.57
CA ALA A 72 -21.84 15.28 5.31
C ALA A 72 -20.32 15.40 5.06
N GLN A 73 -19.80 14.53 4.18
CA GLN A 73 -18.44 14.67 3.66
C GLN A 73 -18.33 15.96 2.83
N ARG A 74 -17.32 16.78 3.15
CA ARG A 74 -16.98 18.00 2.45
C ARG A 74 -15.96 17.70 1.35
N VAL A 75 -16.10 18.38 0.22
CA VAL A 75 -15.24 18.18 -0.95
C VAL A 75 -14.57 19.50 -1.30
N PHE A 76 -13.25 19.46 -1.37
CA PHE A 76 -12.43 20.61 -1.73
C PHE A 76 -11.73 20.35 -3.06
N VAL A 77 -11.73 21.35 -3.93
CA VAL A 77 -11.00 21.38 -5.19
C VAL A 77 -10.05 22.56 -5.16
N ASN A 78 -8.74 22.32 -5.33
CA ASN A 78 -7.72 23.37 -5.30
C ASN A 78 -7.85 24.31 -4.08
N ASN A 79 -8.15 23.72 -2.91
CA ASN A 79 -8.43 24.39 -1.62
C ASN A 79 -9.76 25.16 -1.49
N ALA A 80 -10.59 25.23 -2.52
CA ALA A 80 -11.94 25.79 -2.43
C ALA A 80 -12.97 24.70 -2.11
N GLU A 81 -13.90 24.95 -1.19
CA GLU A 81 -14.99 24.01 -0.92
C GLU A 81 -16.03 24.05 -2.06
N VAL A 82 -16.30 22.89 -2.65
CA VAL A 82 -17.22 22.70 -3.79
C VAL A 82 -18.36 21.72 -3.49
N THR A 83 -18.58 21.38 -2.20
CA THR A 83 -19.47 20.31 -1.74
C THR A 83 -20.90 20.38 -2.32
N SER A 84 -21.48 21.58 -2.44
CA SER A 84 -22.83 21.77 -2.99
C SER A 84 -22.80 21.93 -4.52
N GLN A 85 -21.81 22.62 -5.04
CA GLN A 85 -21.67 22.98 -6.46
C GLN A 85 -21.52 21.74 -7.35
N ILE A 86 -20.78 20.73 -6.89
CA ILE A 86 -20.60 19.45 -7.61
C ILE A 86 -21.90 18.62 -7.71
N ARG A 87 -22.96 19.01 -6.99
CA ARG A 87 -24.28 18.35 -7.00
C ARG A 87 -25.33 19.16 -7.78
N SER A 88 -24.94 20.25 -8.44
CA SER A 88 -25.83 21.03 -9.30
C SER A 88 -26.38 20.20 -10.47
N ALA A 89 -27.54 20.60 -10.99
CA ALA A 89 -28.17 19.95 -12.14
C ALA A 89 -27.27 19.95 -13.37
N GLN A 90 -26.52 21.05 -13.59
CA GLN A 90 -25.59 21.18 -14.71
C GLN A 90 -24.45 20.16 -14.62
N VAL A 91 -23.88 19.93 -13.44
CA VAL A 91 -22.85 18.89 -13.24
C VAL A 91 -23.44 17.50 -13.38
N ASP A 92 -24.64 17.26 -12.84
CA ASP A 92 -25.37 15.99 -12.96
C ASP A 92 -25.59 15.56 -14.42
N GLN A 93 -25.96 16.50 -15.28
CA GLN A 93 -26.24 16.25 -16.70
C GLN A 93 -24.99 15.89 -17.51
N ASN A 94 -23.81 16.40 -17.08
CA ASN A 94 -22.58 16.37 -17.86
C ASN A 94 -21.53 15.38 -17.33
N VAL A 95 -21.61 14.93 -16.08
CA VAL A 95 -20.57 14.08 -15.47
C VAL A 95 -20.31 12.78 -16.22
N SER A 96 -21.32 12.21 -16.89
CA SER A 96 -21.18 10.98 -17.67
C SER A 96 -20.28 11.16 -18.91
N LEU A 97 -20.25 12.36 -19.51
CA LEU A 97 -19.37 12.67 -20.64
C LEU A 97 -17.91 12.67 -20.19
N VAL A 98 -17.63 13.37 -19.09
CA VAL A 98 -16.29 13.43 -18.48
C VAL A 98 -15.83 12.05 -18.01
N ALA A 99 -16.72 11.29 -17.36
CA ALA A 99 -16.41 9.96 -16.83
C ALA A 99 -16.21 8.90 -17.93
N ALA A 100 -16.62 9.16 -19.19
CA ALA A 100 -16.40 8.27 -20.33
C ALA A 100 -14.97 8.39 -20.90
N ILE A 101 -14.23 9.46 -20.59
CA ILE A 101 -12.87 9.69 -21.09
C ILE A 101 -11.87 8.77 -20.35
N PRO A 102 -11.16 7.86 -21.03
CA PRO A 102 -10.32 6.85 -20.37
C PRO A 102 -9.23 7.43 -19.47
N GLN A 103 -8.55 8.50 -19.91
CA GLN A 103 -7.45 9.11 -19.18
C GLN A 103 -7.92 9.89 -17.94
N VAL A 104 -9.15 10.45 -17.98
CA VAL A 104 -9.79 11.02 -16.80
C VAL A 104 -10.04 9.92 -15.78
N ARG A 105 -10.56 8.76 -16.22
CA ARG A 105 -10.75 7.60 -15.34
C ARG A 105 -9.44 7.12 -14.74
N GLU A 106 -8.37 7.02 -15.53
CA GLU A 106 -7.05 6.62 -15.03
C GLU A 106 -6.58 7.54 -13.89
N ALA A 107 -6.67 8.86 -14.08
CA ALA A 107 -6.31 9.84 -13.06
C ALA A 107 -7.17 9.66 -11.79
N MET A 108 -8.50 9.55 -11.94
CA MET A 108 -9.42 9.42 -10.80
C MET A 108 -9.26 8.08 -10.07
N VAL A 109 -9.11 6.97 -10.77
CA VAL A 109 -8.88 5.64 -10.16
C VAL A 109 -7.59 5.63 -9.35
N ASN A 110 -6.54 6.29 -9.83
CA ASN A 110 -5.29 6.43 -9.08
C ASN A 110 -5.49 7.19 -7.76
N LEU A 111 -6.27 8.28 -7.76
CA LEU A 111 -6.61 9.01 -6.54
C LEU A 111 -7.49 8.19 -5.59
N GLN A 112 -8.50 7.49 -6.12
CA GLN A 112 -9.41 6.64 -5.34
C GLN A 112 -8.66 5.51 -4.63
N ARG A 113 -7.74 4.84 -5.34
CA ARG A 113 -6.90 3.78 -4.76
C ARG A 113 -6.02 4.32 -3.64
N LYS A 114 -5.38 5.49 -3.84
CA LYS A 114 -4.59 6.16 -2.81
C LYS A 114 -5.43 6.48 -1.58
N ALA A 115 -6.66 6.99 -1.77
CA ALA A 115 -7.56 7.33 -0.68
C ALA A 115 -7.96 6.09 0.16
N GLY A 116 -8.15 4.93 -0.45
CA GLY A 116 -8.55 3.69 0.25
C GLY A 116 -7.42 2.72 0.60
N GLU A 117 -6.15 3.03 0.32
CA GLU A 117 -5.06 2.04 0.44
C GLU A 117 -4.82 1.60 1.89
N LYS A 118 -4.70 2.58 2.81
CA LYS A 118 -4.23 2.37 4.20
C LYS A 118 -5.33 2.36 5.25
N ILE A 119 -6.59 2.48 4.82
CA ILE A 119 -7.73 2.62 5.71
C ILE A 119 -8.80 1.58 5.38
N ASP A 120 -9.64 1.31 6.37
CA ASP A 120 -10.83 0.51 6.18
C ASP A 120 -11.93 1.44 5.65
N VAL A 121 -12.49 1.10 4.49
CA VAL A 121 -13.28 2.04 3.68
C VAL A 121 -14.52 1.39 3.09
N VAL A 122 -15.64 2.13 3.12
CA VAL A 122 -16.82 1.88 2.28
C VAL A 122 -16.74 2.86 1.11
N ALA A 123 -16.53 2.33 -0.09
CA ALA A 123 -16.43 3.12 -1.31
C ALA A 123 -17.64 2.87 -2.19
N GLU A 124 -18.31 3.94 -2.63
CA GLU A 124 -19.43 3.86 -3.56
C GLU A 124 -19.06 4.39 -4.95
N GLY A 125 -19.63 3.78 -5.99
CA GLY A 125 -19.31 4.16 -7.37
C GLY A 125 -20.07 3.36 -8.42
N ARG A 126 -19.40 3.08 -9.53
CA ARG A 126 -19.93 2.31 -10.69
C ARG A 126 -19.04 1.11 -11.03
N ASP A 127 -17.76 1.19 -10.72
CA ASP A 127 -16.71 0.21 -11.03
C ASP A 127 -15.74 0.02 -9.85
N ILE A 128 -16.22 0.16 -8.62
CA ILE A 128 -15.41 0.00 -7.41
C ILE A 128 -14.95 -1.45 -7.28
N GLY A 129 -15.89 -2.40 -7.32
CA GLY A 129 -15.61 -3.83 -7.15
C GLY A 129 -14.97 -4.50 -8.36
N THR A 130 -15.00 -3.85 -9.53
CA THR A 130 -14.41 -4.36 -10.78
C THR A 130 -13.06 -3.74 -11.10
N VAL A 131 -12.85 -2.45 -10.80
CA VAL A 131 -11.66 -1.69 -11.24
C VAL A 131 -10.90 -1.08 -10.08
N VAL A 132 -11.55 -0.33 -9.19
CA VAL A 132 -10.85 0.42 -8.13
C VAL A 132 -10.27 -0.52 -7.07
N PHE A 133 -11.14 -1.34 -6.48
CA PHE A 133 -10.86 -2.35 -5.46
C PHE A 133 -11.35 -3.74 -5.92
N PRO A 134 -10.71 -4.35 -6.94
CA PRO A 134 -11.08 -5.68 -7.45
C PRO A 134 -10.89 -6.81 -6.42
N HIS A 135 -10.24 -6.52 -5.30
CA HIS A 135 -10.02 -7.44 -4.18
C HIS A 135 -10.69 -6.95 -2.88
N ALA A 136 -11.72 -6.10 -2.98
CA ALA A 136 -12.54 -5.73 -1.82
C ALA A 136 -13.13 -6.98 -1.15
N GLU A 137 -13.14 -7.02 0.18
CA GLU A 137 -13.65 -8.18 0.94
C GLU A 137 -15.17 -8.35 0.81
N VAL A 138 -15.89 -7.24 0.58
CA VAL A 138 -17.33 -7.24 0.29
C VAL A 138 -17.57 -6.41 -0.96
N LYS A 139 -18.33 -6.95 -1.91
CA LYS A 139 -18.76 -6.27 -3.13
C LYS A 139 -20.26 -6.42 -3.28
N VAL A 140 -20.93 -5.30 -3.46
CA VAL A 140 -22.38 -5.20 -3.60
C VAL A 140 -22.69 -4.47 -4.88
N PHE A 141 -23.61 -4.99 -5.66
CA PHE A 141 -24.22 -4.27 -6.77
C PHE A 141 -25.66 -3.93 -6.38
N LEU A 142 -25.90 -2.66 -6.06
CA LEU A 142 -27.15 -2.14 -5.54
C LEU A 142 -27.99 -1.52 -6.67
N THR A 143 -29.11 -2.15 -7.00
CA THR A 143 -30.06 -1.68 -8.01
C THR A 143 -31.37 -1.19 -7.37
N ALA A 144 -32.16 -0.49 -8.15
CA ALA A 144 -33.56 -0.20 -7.87
C ALA A 144 -34.28 0.13 -9.19
N ASP A 145 -35.59 -0.04 -9.22
CA ASP A 145 -36.43 0.31 -10.36
C ASP A 145 -36.22 1.76 -10.79
N ALA A 146 -36.13 2.00 -12.10
CA ALA A 146 -35.85 3.33 -12.64
C ALA A 146 -36.90 4.38 -12.22
N SER A 147 -38.17 3.99 -12.13
CA SER A 147 -39.26 4.83 -11.62
C SER A 147 -39.06 5.18 -10.15
N ALA A 148 -38.77 4.19 -9.30
CA ALA A 148 -38.49 4.41 -7.88
C ALA A 148 -37.27 5.33 -7.67
N ARG A 149 -36.23 5.17 -8.49
CA ARG A 149 -35.04 6.06 -8.46
C ARG A 149 -35.36 7.49 -8.90
N ALA A 150 -36.20 7.64 -9.92
CA ALA A 150 -36.64 8.96 -10.40
C ALA A 150 -37.46 9.70 -9.34
N HIS A 151 -38.43 9.01 -8.74
CA HIS A 151 -39.26 9.55 -7.66
C HIS A 151 -38.40 9.99 -6.46
N ARG A 152 -37.50 9.13 -5.95
CA ARG A 152 -36.58 9.47 -4.85
C ARG A 152 -35.76 10.73 -5.16
N ARG A 153 -35.29 10.87 -6.39
CA ARG A 153 -34.48 12.01 -6.84
C ARG A 153 -35.29 13.30 -6.98
N ALA A 154 -36.55 13.20 -7.38
CA ALA A 154 -37.48 14.33 -7.39
C ALA A 154 -37.71 14.85 -5.96
N VAL A 155 -37.99 13.96 -5.01
CA VAL A 155 -38.17 14.32 -3.60
C VAL A 155 -36.91 14.97 -3.00
N GLU A 156 -35.72 14.45 -3.31
CA GLU A 156 -34.44 15.05 -2.87
C GLU A 156 -34.25 16.50 -3.38
N ARG A 157 -34.68 16.80 -4.63
CA ARG A 157 -34.53 18.12 -5.23
C ARG A 157 -35.45 19.16 -4.62
N GLU A 158 -36.63 18.75 -4.19
CA GLU A 158 -37.60 19.60 -3.49
C GLU A 158 -37.23 19.82 -2.00
N GLY A 159 -36.07 19.30 -1.55
CA GLY A 159 -35.63 19.38 -0.15
C GLY A 159 -36.37 18.42 0.78
N GLY A 160 -37.15 17.49 0.21
CA GLY A 160 -37.91 16.49 0.93
C GLY A 160 -37.04 15.31 1.40
N ASN A 161 -37.56 14.55 2.36
CA ASN A 161 -36.93 13.31 2.79
C ASN A 161 -37.46 12.15 1.94
N ALA A 162 -36.63 11.66 1.01
CA ALA A 162 -36.94 10.54 0.11
C ALA A 162 -37.25 9.20 0.82
N ALA A 163 -37.10 9.12 2.14
CA ALA A 163 -37.56 7.98 2.95
C ALA A 163 -39.08 7.97 3.18
N LYS A 164 -39.80 9.07 2.89
CA LYS A 164 -41.27 9.16 2.99
C LYS A 164 -41.88 9.03 1.59
N HIS A 165 -42.69 7.98 1.37
CA HIS A 165 -43.31 7.68 0.08
C HIS A 165 -44.47 8.62 -0.33
N ASP A 166 -44.90 9.53 0.56
CA ASP A 166 -46.09 10.38 0.37
C ASP A 166 -45.78 11.85 0.02
N VAL A 167 -44.60 12.14 -0.56
CA VAL A 167 -44.30 13.51 -1.02
C VAL A 167 -44.81 13.66 -2.44
N ALA A 168 -45.84 14.49 -2.63
CA ALA A 168 -46.36 14.79 -3.97
C ALA A 168 -45.33 15.59 -4.76
N THR A 169 -44.78 14.99 -5.82
CA THR A 169 -43.82 15.58 -6.75
C THR A 169 -44.52 16.03 -8.04
N ASN A 170 -43.93 16.96 -8.78
CA ASN A 170 -44.44 17.32 -10.11
C ASN A 170 -44.18 16.16 -11.11
N HIS A 171 -45.24 15.50 -11.57
CA HIS A 171 -45.17 14.40 -12.56
C HIS A 171 -44.33 14.72 -13.81
N THR A 172 -44.35 15.98 -14.28
CA THR A 172 -43.57 16.38 -15.48
C THR A 172 -42.07 16.44 -15.19
N GLU A 173 -41.70 16.81 -13.95
CA GLU A 173 -40.30 16.85 -13.53
C GLU A 173 -39.78 15.43 -13.23
N GLU A 174 -40.60 14.59 -12.59
CA GLU A 174 -40.26 13.20 -12.33
C GLU A 174 -40.01 12.42 -13.65
N GLN A 175 -40.82 12.65 -14.68
CA GLN A 175 -40.62 12.05 -16.01
C GLN A 175 -39.29 12.49 -16.65
N LYS A 176 -38.90 13.76 -16.54
CA LYS A 176 -37.60 14.24 -17.04
C LYS A 176 -36.43 13.61 -16.29
N ILE A 177 -36.55 13.48 -14.96
CA ILE A 177 -35.53 12.82 -14.13
C ILE A 177 -35.41 11.34 -14.52
N TYR A 178 -36.54 10.67 -14.78
CA TYR A 178 -36.56 9.29 -15.24
C TYR A 178 -35.78 9.10 -16.55
N GLU A 179 -36.08 9.93 -17.55
CA GLU A 179 -35.39 9.91 -18.85
C GLU A 179 -33.88 10.19 -18.70
N ASP A 180 -33.51 11.17 -17.88
CA ASP A 180 -32.11 11.49 -17.58
C ASP A 180 -31.38 10.33 -16.88
N LEU A 181 -32.04 9.65 -15.94
CA LEU A 181 -31.47 8.47 -15.27
C LEU A 181 -31.23 7.32 -16.24
N LEU A 182 -32.20 7.03 -17.12
CA LEU A 182 -32.05 5.98 -18.13
C LEU A 182 -30.92 6.28 -19.10
N ARG A 183 -30.87 7.51 -19.63
CA ARG A 183 -29.79 7.98 -20.51
C ARG A 183 -28.43 7.81 -19.84
N ARG A 184 -28.34 8.19 -18.56
CA ARG A 184 -27.10 8.08 -17.79
C ARG A 184 -26.70 6.63 -17.55
N ASP A 185 -27.64 5.77 -17.17
CA ASP A 185 -27.37 4.35 -16.95
C ASP A 185 -26.90 3.68 -18.25
N GLN A 186 -27.49 4.05 -19.40
CA GLN A 186 -27.04 3.59 -20.71
C GLN A 186 -25.60 4.06 -21.00
N MET A 187 -25.28 5.34 -20.80
CA MET A 187 -23.91 5.85 -20.98
C MET A 187 -22.90 5.17 -20.05
N ASP A 188 -23.25 5.01 -18.78
CA ASP A 188 -22.39 4.38 -17.77
C ASP A 188 -22.15 2.89 -18.06
N SER A 189 -23.15 2.17 -18.59
CA SER A 189 -23.05 0.73 -18.90
C SER A 189 -22.41 0.43 -20.25
N THR A 190 -22.56 1.31 -21.25
CA THR A 190 -22.05 1.07 -22.63
C THR A 190 -20.68 1.68 -22.89
N ARG A 191 -20.11 2.45 -21.95
CA ARG A 191 -18.78 3.05 -22.13
C ARG A 191 -17.68 1.99 -22.29
N LYS A 192 -16.70 2.27 -23.15
CA LYS A 192 -15.58 1.37 -23.46
C LYS A 192 -14.69 1.07 -22.25
N THR A 193 -14.52 2.05 -21.35
CA THR A 193 -13.60 1.94 -20.20
C THR A 193 -14.38 1.88 -18.90
N SER A 194 -14.15 0.82 -18.13
CA SER A 194 -14.80 0.54 -16.84
C SER A 194 -16.33 0.68 -16.87
N PRO A 195 -17.05 -0.06 -17.71
CA PRO A 195 -18.51 0.02 -17.77
C PRO A 195 -19.15 -0.29 -16.41
N LEU A 196 -20.35 0.24 -16.18
CA LEU A 196 -21.19 -0.15 -15.05
C LEU A 196 -21.64 -1.60 -15.25
N VAL A 197 -20.88 -2.51 -14.67
CA VAL A 197 -21.17 -3.94 -14.63
C VAL A 197 -20.89 -4.49 -13.24
N PRO A 198 -21.70 -5.42 -12.73
CA PRO A 198 -21.41 -6.08 -11.46
C PRO A 198 -20.11 -6.88 -11.56
N ALA A 199 -19.32 -6.88 -10.48
CA ALA A 199 -18.21 -7.82 -10.37
C ALA A 199 -18.75 -9.26 -10.29
N GLN A 200 -17.98 -10.24 -10.78
CA GLN A 200 -18.40 -11.66 -10.80
C GLN A 200 -18.73 -12.20 -9.40
N ASP A 201 -18.08 -11.67 -8.37
CA ASP A 201 -18.24 -12.03 -6.96
C ASP A 201 -19.07 -11.00 -6.18
N ALA A 202 -19.73 -10.04 -6.85
CA ALA A 202 -20.62 -9.09 -6.19
C ALA A 202 -21.96 -9.72 -5.84
N VAL A 203 -22.47 -9.40 -4.65
CA VAL A 203 -23.84 -9.72 -4.26
C VAL A 203 -24.78 -8.67 -4.83
N HIS A 204 -25.79 -9.12 -5.57
CA HIS A 204 -26.83 -8.26 -6.10
C HIS A 204 -27.88 -7.97 -5.02
N ILE A 205 -28.16 -6.69 -4.76
CA ILE A 205 -29.22 -6.26 -3.83
C ILE A 205 -30.15 -5.32 -4.59
N ASP A 206 -31.43 -5.68 -4.65
CA ASP A 206 -32.48 -4.82 -5.18
C ASP A 206 -33.12 -4.03 -4.04
N SER A 207 -32.93 -2.70 -4.04
CA SER A 207 -33.44 -1.78 -3.02
C SER A 207 -34.81 -1.19 -3.36
N SER A 208 -35.53 -1.71 -4.38
CA SER A 208 -36.81 -1.15 -4.82
C SER A 208 -37.84 -1.12 -3.69
N ASN A 209 -37.96 -2.23 -2.94
CA ASN A 209 -38.93 -2.40 -1.86
C ASN A 209 -38.28 -2.58 -0.48
N LEU A 210 -37.01 -2.19 -0.33
CA LEU A 210 -36.27 -2.31 0.92
C LEU A 210 -36.02 -0.93 1.53
N SER A 211 -36.18 -0.83 2.83
CA SER A 211 -35.71 0.32 3.60
C SER A 211 -34.17 0.38 3.61
N VAL A 212 -33.63 1.57 3.93
CA VAL A 212 -32.17 1.76 4.06
C VAL A 212 -31.60 0.82 5.13
N ASP A 213 -32.31 0.63 6.24
CA ASP A 213 -31.88 -0.23 7.34
C ASP A 213 -31.82 -1.70 6.94
N GLU A 214 -32.79 -2.20 6.17
CA GLU A 214 -32.78 -3.57 5.64
C GLU A 214 -31.62 -3.80 4.67
N VAL A 215 -31.35 -2.83 3.78
CA VAL A 215 -30.19 -2.92 2.89
C VAL A 215 -28.89 -2.90 3.69
N CYS A 216 -28.75 -2.00 4.67
CA CYS A 216 -27.58 -1.94 5.54
C CYS A 216 -27.38 -3.28 6.28
N ALA A 217 -28.43 -3.85 6.86
CA ALA A 217 -28.36 -5.14 7.57
C ALA A 217 -27.87 -6.28 6.68
N GLN A 218 -28.31 -6.34 5.41
CA GLN A 218 -27.81 -7.35 4.46
C GLN A 218 -26.32 -7.16 4.18
N ILE A 219 -25.86 -5.94 3.96
CA ILE A 219 -24.43 -5.68 3.68
C ILE A 219 -23.59 -5.95 4.92
N GLU A 220 -24.07 -5.60 6.10
CA GLU A 220 -23.44 -5.92 7.38
C GLU A 220 -23.29 -7.43 7.59
N ALA A 221 -24.32 -8.22 7.25
CA ALA A 221 -24.22 -9.68 7.30
C ALA A 221 -23.14 -10.22 6.35
N LEU A 222 -22.98 -9.62 5.15
CA LEU A 222 -21.88 -9.95 4.25
C LEU A 222 -20.51 -9.59 4.84
N MET A 223 -20.41 -8.44 5.51
CA MET A 223 -19.19 -8.02 6.21
C MET A 223 -18.85 -8.98 7.34
N ASP A 224 -19.81 -9.36 8.16
CA ASP A 224 -19.61 -10.31 9.26
C ASP A 224 -19.20 -11.68 8.72
N LYS A 225 -19.82 -12.14 7.63
CA LYS A 225 -19.40 -13.38 6.93
C LYS A 225 -17.97 -13.27 6.39
N ALA A 226 -17.59 -12.13 5.82
CA ALA A 226 -16.23 -11.92 5.32
C ALA A 226 -15.20 -11.87 6.47
N LEU A 227 -15.54 -11.24 7.60
CA LEU A 227 -14.71 -11.22 8.81
C LEU A 227 -14.60 -12.62 9.43
N ALA A 228 -15.71 -13.35 9.53
CA ALA A 228 -15.73 -14.72 10.03
C ALA A 228 -14.93 -15.66 9.13
N LYS A 229 -15.06 -15.52 7.81
CA LYS A 229 -14.23 -16.27 6.85
C LYS A 229 -12.75 -15.95 7.06
N LYS A 230 -12.38 -14.67 7.15
CA LYS A 230 -11.00 -14.23 7.41
C LYS A 230 -10.48 -14.73 8.76
N ALA A 231 -11.31 -14.71 9.80
CA ALA A 231 -11.00 -15.25 11.12
C ALA A 231 -10.85 -16.77 11.08
N SER A 232 -11.71 -17.48 10.35
CA SER A 232 -11.64 -18.93 10.14
C SER A 232 -10.43 -19.31 9.29
N GLU A 233 -10.00 -18.51 8.32
CA GLU A 233 -8.79 -18.71 7.53
C GLU A 233 -7.54 -18.43 8.38
N LEU A 234 -7.60 -17.44 9.26
CA LEU A 234 -6.56 -17.17 10.26
C LEU A 234 -6.49 -18.27 11.31
N GLN A 235 -7.64 -18.79 11.77
CA GLN A 235 -7.75 -19.88 12.74
C GLN A 235 -7.45 -21.24 12.11
N ALA A 236 -7.81 -21.50 10.86
CA ALA A 236 -7.43 -22.69 10.11
C ALA A 236 -5.95 -22.62 9.71
N GLY A 237 -5.40 -21.42 9.46
CA GLY A 237 -3.97 -21.19 9.35
C GLY A 237 -3.23 -21.39 10.67
N ALA A 238 -3.85 -21.02 11.80
CA ALA A 238 -3.31 -21.25 13.14
C ALA A 238 -3.46 -22.71 13.61
N ALA A 239 -4.57 -23.38 13.30
CA ALA A 239 -4.86 -24.78 13.58
C ALA A 239 -4.02 -25.69 12.69
N LYS A 240 -3.82 -25.36 11.41
CA LYS A 240 -2.78 -26.00 10.59
C LYS A 240 -1.37 -25.75 11.12
N ASN A 241 -1.11 -24.71 11.91
CA ASN A 241 0.17 -24.50 12.60
C ASN A 241 0.28 -25.20 13.97
N THR A 242 -0.83 -25.61 14.61
CA THR A 242 -0.82 -26.36 15.89
C THR A 242 -1.02 -27.86 15.72
N THR A 243 -1.70 -28.34 14.67
CA THR A 243 -1.89 -29.78 14.39
C THR A 243 -0.89 -30.37 13.40
N SER A 244 -0.03 -29.57 12.75
CA SER A 244 1.03 -30.07 11.85
C SER A 244 2.39 -30.32 12.52
N VAL A 245 2.46 -30.27 13.86
CA VAL A 245 3.65 -30.71 14.62
C VAL A 245 3.78 -32.25 14.61
N ALA A 246 2.72 -32.99 14.25
CA ALA A 246 2.78 -34.42 14.04
C ALA A 246 2.41 -34.78 12.59
N GLU A 247 3.42 -35.23 11.85
CA GLU A 247 3.33 -36.01 10.60
C GLU A 247 2.44 -35.47 9.47
N GLN A 248 2.93 -34.52 8.67
CA GLN A 248 2.67 -34.56 7.21
C GLN A 248 3.90 -34.14 6.41
N GLN A 249 4.35 -35.08 5.57
CA GLN A 249 5.41 -34.95 4.56
C GLN A 249 5.12 -33.84 3.53
N PRO A 250 6.16 -33.33 2.82
CA PRO A 250 6.07 -32.10 2.06
C PRO A 250 5.24 -32.27 0.78
N VAL A 251 4.08 -31.63 0.73
CA VAL A 251 3.39 -31.38 -0.54
C VAL A 251 4.22 -30.38 -1.33
N ALA A 252 4.68 -30.82 -2.50
CA ALA A 252 5.51 -30.06 -3.43
C ALA A 252 4.92 -28.66 -3.70
N ALA A 253 5.52 -27.63 -3.08
CA ALA A 253 5.21 -26.25 -3.37
C ALA A 253 5.59 -25.97 -4.83
N LYS A 254 4.58 -25.72 -5.68
CA LYS A 254 4.78 -25.17 -7.02
C LYS A 254 5.70 -23.94 -6.87
N ASP A 255 6.79 -23.91 -7.63
CA ASP A 255 7.93 -22.98 -7.59
C ASP A 255 7.56 -21.52 -7.97
N LYS A 256 6.56 -20.95 -7.30
CA LYS A 256 6.16 -19.54 -7.40
C LYS A 256 7.10 -18.72 -6.54
N TRP A 257 7.79 -17.74 -7.13
CA TRP A 257 8.80 -16.89 -6.48
C TRP A 257 8.29 -16.17 -5.20
N GLU A 258 6.99 -15.97 -5.06
CA GLU A 258 6.38 -15.38 -3.85
C GLU A 258 6.53 -16.26 -2.60
N SER A 259 6.66 -17.59 -2.75
CA SER A 259 6.76 -18.52 -1.62
C SER A 259 8.05 -18.32 -0.81
N TYR A 260 9.10 -17.80 -1.44
CA TYR A 260 10.40 -17.55 -0.82
C TYR A 260 10.36 -16.43 0.23
N TYR A 261 9.36 -15.56 0.19
CA TYR A 261 9.13 -14.56 1.25
C TYR A 261 8.55 -15.16 2.52
N GLU A 262 7.91 -16.33 2.40
CA GLU A 262 7.19 -16.98 3.49
C GLU A 262 7.98 -18.15 4.09
N MET A 263 8.88 -18.79 3.32
CA MET A 263 9.77 -19.87 3.77
C MET A 263 10.95 -19.33 4.57
N LYS A 264 11.52 -20.09 5.52
CA LYS A 264 12.89 -19.79 5.99
C LYS A 264 13.90 -20.04 4.86
N VAL A 265 15.01 -19.31 4.82
CA VAL A 265 16.10 -19.53 3.86
C VAL A 265 16.59 -20.98 3.92
N ARG A 266 16.66 -21.56 5.12
CA ARG A 266 17.04 -22.97 5.31
C ARG A 266 16.01 -23.97 4.75
N GLU A 267 14.76 -23.54 4.58
CA GLU A 267 13.63 -24.30 4.03
C GLU A 267 13.45 -24.08 2.52
N PHE A 268 14.27 -23.22 1.90
CA PHE A 268 14.22 -23.04 0.45
C PHE A 268 14.46 -24.38 -0.28
N PRO A 269 13.85 -24.58 -1.46
CA PRO A 269 14.16 -25.70 -2.34
C PRO A 269 15.67 -25.88 -2.52
N LEU A 270 16.12 -27.13 -2.65
CA LEU A 270 17.55 -27.46 -2.71
C LEU A 270 18.29 -26.63 -3.79
N HIS A 271 17.70 -26.49 -4.97
CA HIS A 271 18.28 -25.71 -6.06
C HIS A 271 18.48 -24.23 -5.68
N ALA A 272 17.54 -23.64 -4.94
CA ALA A 272 17.63 -22.25 -4.52
C ALA A 272 18.64 -22.06 -3.38
N ARG A 273 18.77 -23.03 -2.47
CA ARG A 273 19.83 -23.03 -1.45
C ARG A 273 21.22 -23.18 -2.06
N ILE A 274 21.36 -24.04 -3.07
CA ILE A 274 22.60 -24.19 -3.83
C ILE A 274 22.91 -22.88 -4.56
N LEU A 275 21.93 -22.30 -5.27
CA LEU A 275 22.07 -21.00 -5.94
C LEU A 275 22.53 -19.91 -4.96
N LEU A 276 21.88 -19.78 -3.81
CA LEU A 276 22.25 -18.79 -2.78
C LEU A 276 23.68 -19.01 -2.27
N LYS A 277 24.04 -20.25 -1.92
CA LYS A 277 25.40 -20.57 -1.43
C LYS A 277 26.46 -20.29 -2.50
N VAL A 278 26.24 -20.73 -3.73
CA VAL A 278 27.17 -20.49 -4.85
C VAL A 278 27.29 -19.00 -5.13
N ALA A 279 26.17 -18.27 -5.21
CA ALA A 279 26.16 -16.83 -5.42
C ALA A 279 26.92 -16.09 -4.30
N VAL A 280 26.71 -16.47 -3.03
CA VAL A 280 27.41 -15.88 -1.88
C VAL A 280 28.90 -16.18 -1.91
N VAL A 281 29.32 -17.42 -2.20
CA VAL A 281 30.75 -17.78 -2.25
C VAL A 281 31.46 -17.04 -3.39
N LEU A 282 30.88 -17.03 -4.59
CA LEU A 282 31.44 -16.32 -5.74
C LEU A 282 31.48 -14.80 -5.51
N CYS A 283 30.40 -14.23 -4.96
CA CYS A 283 30.33 -12.82 -4.62
C CYS A 283 31.35 -12.47 -3.54
N ASN A 284 31.49 -13.29 -2.49
CA ASN A 284 32.48 -13.09 -1.44
C ASN A 284 33.90 -13.12 -2.01
N ALA A 285 34.24 -14.12 -2.82
CA ALA A 285 35.57 -14.22 -3.45
C ALA A 285 35.88 -13.00 -4.32
N TYR A 286 34.95 -12.62 -5.21
CA TYR A 286 35.10 -11.46 -6.08
C TYR A 286 35.24 -10.15 -5.30
N THR A 287 34.34 -9.92 -4.33
CA THR A 287 34.32 -8.67 -3.56
C THR A 287 35.47 -8.58 -2.57
N LYS A 288 35.93 -9.68 -1.97
CA LYS A 288 37.14 -9.69 -1.14
C LYS A 288 38.39 -9.43 -1.95
N LEU A 289 38.52 -10.02 -3.14
CA LEU A 289 39.68 -9.78 -4.02
C LEU A 289 39.73 -8.31 -4.47
N LYS A 290 38.59 -7.77 -4.92
CA LYS A 290 38.52 -6.45 -5.52
C LYS A 290 38.44 -5.31 -4.51
N TYR A 291 37.72 -5.51 -3.41
CA TYR A 291 37.42 -4.45 -2.44
C TYR A 291 38.05 -4.66 -1.06
N ARG A 292 38.70 -5.80 -0.81
CA ARG A 292 39.47 -6.10 0.41
C ARG A 292 38.76 -5.66 1.69
N TRP A 293 37.45 -5.91 1.73
CA TRP A 293 36.61 -5.32 2.75
C TRP A 293 36.82 -5.97 4.12
N THR A 294 36.65 -5.23 5.21
CA THR A 294 36.71 -5.76 6.59
C THR A 294 35.42 -5.39 7.34
N ILE A 295 35.03 -6.25 8.29
CA ILE A 295 33.92 -5.96 9.21
C ILE A 295 34.44 -6.12 10.63
N GLU A 296 34.53 -5.02 11.35
CA GLU A 296 34.89 -4.99 12.76
C GLU A 296 33.68 -5.35 13.62
N ASN A 297 33.94 -6.05 14.73
CA ASN A 297 32.94 -6.48 15.71
C ASN A 297 31.81 -7.35 15.13
N LEU A 298 32.08 -8.11 14.06
CA LEU A 298 31.08 -9.01 13.46
C LEU A 298 30.52 -10.01 14.49
N GLN A 299 31.32 -10.45 15.45
CA GLN A 299 30.87 -11.37 16.50
C GLN A 299 29.74 -10.80 17.36
N THR A 300 29.73 -9.48 17.60
CA THR A 300 28.64 -8.79 18.30
C THR A 300 27.32 -8.97 17.56
N LEU A 301 27.33 -8.81 16.23
CA LEU A 301 26.16 -9.06 15.38
C LEU A 301 25.74 -10.53 15.36
N LEU A 302 26.70 -11.46 15.37
CA LEU A 302 26.43 -12.90 15.37
C LEU A 302 25.91 -13.41 16.72
N ALA A 303 26.22 -12.72 17.83
CA ALA A 303 25.77 -13.06 19.17
C ALA A 303 24.42 -12.39 19.55
N ALA A 304 24.10 -11.25 18.95
CA ALA A 304 22.88 -10.49 19.25
C ALA A 304 21.60 -11.31 19.03
N SER A 305 20.67 -11.24 20.00
CA SER A 305 19.38 -11.93 19.99
C SER A 305 19.48 -13.39 19.51
N ALA A 306 20.29 -14.26 20.15
CA ALA A 306 20.62 -15.58 19.61
C ALA A 306 19.42 -16.43 19.12
N ASP A 307 18.27 -16.33 19.80
CA ASP A 307 17.03 -17.07 19.48
C ASP A 307 16.13 -16.38 18.44
N ARG A 308 16.40 -15.12 18.08
CA ARG A 308 15.61 -14.32 17.12
C ARG A 308 16.53 -13.70 16.05
N GLY A 309 15.95 -13.22 14.97
CA GLY A 309 16.69 -12.42 13.99
C GLY A 309 16.74 -10.97 14.43
N VAL A 310 17.83 -10.26 14.12
CA VAL A 310 17.99 -8.83 14.45
C VAL A 310 17.67 -7.92 13.27
N VAL A 311 17.26 -6.68 13.56
CA VAL A 311 17.16 -5.64 12.53
C VAL A 311 18.50 -4.93 12.43
N ILE A 312 19.15 -5.03 11.28
CA ILE A 312 20.42 -4.36 10.99
C ILE A 312 20.10 -3.09 10.21
N ILE A 313 20.54 -1.95 10.72
CA ILE A 313 20.50 -0.68 9.98
C ILE A 313 21.90 -0.30 9.53
N MET A 314 22.03 0.19 8.30
CA MET A 314 23.32 0.62 7.75
C MET A 314 23.17 1.85 6.86
N ASN A 315 24.20 2.68 6.76
CA ASN A 315 24.26 3.77 5.79
C ASN A 315 24.44 3.22 4.37
N HIS A 316 23.92 3.91 3.35
CA HIS A 316 23.90 3.42 1.98
C HIS A 316 24.66 4.35 1.03
N VAL A 317 25.86 3.97 0.62
CA VAL A 317 26.75 4.76 -0.26
C VAL A 317 27.00 4.10 -1.62
N SER A 318 26.77 2.79 -1.76
CA SER A 318 27.09 2.03 -2.97
C SER A 318 26.10 0.91 -3.26
N TYR A 319 26.09 0.39 -4.48
CA TYR A 319 25.37 -0.87 -4.77
C TYR A 319 26.03 -2.09 -4.12
N LEU A 320 27.30 -1.97 -3.69
CA LEU A 320 28.04 -3.05 -3.05
C LEU A 320 27.54 -3.32 -1.62
N ASP A 321 27.00 -2.31 -0.97
CA ASP A 321 26.65 -2.29 0.45
C ASP A 321 25.83 -3.50 0.92
N PRO A 322 24.81 -4.02 0.19
CA PRO A 322 24.08 -5.19 0.66
C PRO A 322 24.86 -6.49 0.54
N PHE A 323 25.84 -6.57 -0.36
CA PHE A 323 26.58 -7.80 -0.64
C PHE A 323 27.59 -8.14 0.46
N ILE A 324 28.26 -7.13 1.02
CA ILE A 324 29.26 -7.32 2.10
C ILE A 324 28.64 -7.98 3.35
N PRO A 325 27.61 -7.40 4.00
CA PRO A 325 26.96 -8.01 5.15
C PRO A 325 26.25 -9.31 4.79
N ALA A 326 25.67 -9.44 3.57
CA ALA A 326 25.08 -10.70 3.13
C ALA A 326 26.11 -11.82 3.08
N CYS A 327 27.28 -11.58 2.48
CA CYS A 327 28.35 -12.56 2.42
C CYS A 327 28.86 -12.92 3.81
N ALA A 328 29.16 -11.92 4.64
CA ALA A 328 29.67 -12.15 5.98
C ALA A 328 28.69 -12.96 6.84
N MET A 329 27.41 -12.57 6.87
CA MET A 329 26.38 -13.22 7.68
C MET A 329 26.12 -14.65 7.22
N ILE A 330 25.88 -14.86 5.93
CA ILE A 330 25.51 -16.17 5.37
C ILE A 330 26.66 -17.17 5.50
N LEU A 331 27.92 -16.74 5.26
CA LEU A 331 29.09 -17.60 5.46
C LEU A 331 29.35 -17.89 6.95
N SER A 332 28.91 -17.02 7.86
CA SER A 332 28.97 -17.23 9.31
C SER A 332 27.77 -18.02 9.86
N GLY A 333 26.90 -18.54 8.99
CA GLY A 333 25.77 -19.38 9.36
C GLY A 333 24.50 -18.63 9.78
N ARG A 334 24.46 -17.30 9.66
CA ARG A 334 23.26 -16.49 9.92
C ARG A 334 22.53 -16.16 8.61
N SER A 335 21.20 -16.27 8.62
CA SER A 335 20.39 -15.87 7.46
C SER A 335 20.19 -14.36 7.44
N LEU A 336 20.28 -13.75 6.26
CA LEU A 336 20.06 -12.32 6.07
C LEU A 336 19.00 -12.07 4.99
N ARG A 337 18.08 -11.15 5.28
CA ARG A 337 16.99 -10.71 4.41
C ARG A 337 17.13 -9.22 4.09
N PRO A 338 17.79 -8.85 2.99
CA PRO A 338 17.90 -7.44 2.61
C PRO A 338 16.56 -6.87 2.14
N ILE A 339 16.19 -5.69 2.60
CA ILE A 339 15.03 -4.96 2.05
C ILE A 339 15.47 -4.20 0.79
N TYR A 340 14.72 -4.34 -0.31
CA TYR A 340 15.01 -3.67 -1.59
C TYR A 340 13.79 -2.98 -2.20
N LYS A 341 14.01 -2.00 -3.07
CA LYS A 341 12.94 -1.26 -3.74
C LYS A 341 12.23 -2.13 -4.79
N ASP A 342 10.91 -2.18 -4.76
CA ASP A 342 10.12 -3.00 -5.70
C ASP A 342 10.30 -2.59 -7.18
N ASP A 343 10.81 -1.38 -7.49
CA ASP A 343 11.17 -0.95 -8.85
C ASP A 343 12.14 -1.89 -9.58
N PHE A 344 12.99 -2.61 -8.83
CA PHE A 344 13.90 -3.60 -9.41
C PHE A 344 13.16 -4.79 -10.03
N ASN A 345 11.90 -4.99 -9.68
CA ASN A 345 11.04 -6.03 -10.25
C ASN A 345 10.56 -5.73 -11.67
N ARG A 346 10.84 -4.53 -12.22
CA ARG A 346 10.62 -4.21 -13.64
C ARG A 346 11.58 -4.97 -14.57
N PHE A 347 12.68 -5.51 -14.05
CA PHE A 347 13.63 -6.32 -14.80
C PHE A 347 13.43 -7.81 -14.49
N GLY A 348 12.97 -8.59 -15.48
CA GLY A 348 12.51 -9.97 -15.26
C GLY A 348 13.51 -10.91 -14.56
N LEU A 349 14.81 -10.76 -14.84
CA LEU A 349 15.85 -11.56 -14.17
C LEU A 349 16.01 -11.20 -12.69
N LEU A 350 15.96 -9.91 -12.33
CA LEU A 350 16.06 -9.45 -10.95
C LEU A 350 14.80 -9.82 -10.16
N HIS A 351 13.64 -9.73 -10.77
CA HIS A 351 12.37 -10.17 -10.19
C HIS A 351 12.37 -11.66 -9.84
N TRP A 352 13.03 -12.49 -10.67
CA TRP A 352 13.18 -13.92 -10.42
C TRP A 352 14.25 -14.25 -9.36
N ALA A 353 15.37 -13.52 -9.36
CA ALA A 353 16.55 -13.82 -8.53
C ALA A 353 16.43 -13.28 -7.10
N LEU A 354 15.98 -12.04 -6.90
CA LEU A 354 15.94 -11.39 -5.59
C LEU A 354 15.13 -12.16 -4.52
N PRO A 355 13.94 -12.72 -4.82
CA PRO A 355 13.19 -13.53 -3.86
C PRO A 355 13.95 -14.80 -3.45
N ARG A 356 14.62 -15.46 -4.41
CA ARG A 356 15.43 -16.67 -4.18
C ARG A 356 16.71 -16.40 -3.40
N LEU A 357 17.19 -15.16 -3.45
CA LEU A 357 18.29 -14.67 -2.61
C LEU A 357 17.81 -14.20 -1.22
N GLY A 358 16.51 -14.29 -0.92
CA GLY A 358 15.92 -13.92 0.36
C GLY A 358 15.66 -12.42 0.51
N ALA A 359 15.78 -11.61 -0.55
CA ALA A 359 15.51 -10.18 -0.45
C ALA A 359 14.01 -9.90 -0.33
N ILE A 360 13.60 -8.93 0.49
CA ILE A 360 12.19 -8.56 0.72
C ILE A 360 11.89 -7.27 -0.05
N PRO A 361 10.90 -7.24 -0.97
CA PRO A 361 10.54 -6.03 -1.68
C PRO A 361 9.77 -5.07 -0.76
N VAL A 362 10.01 -3.77 -0.94
CA VAL A 362 9.26 -2.68 -0.32
C VAL A 362 8.88 -1.62 -1.36
N ALA A 363 7.62 -1.19 -1.35
CA ALA A 363 7.17 -0.03 -2.12
C ALA A 363 7.55 1.28 -1.39
N ARG A 364 8.09 2.28 -2.11
CA ARG A 364 8.37 3.61 -1.52
C ARG A 364 7.15 4.52 -1.59
N GLY A 365 7.01 5.39 -0.59
CA GLY A 365 5.94 6.40 -0.50
C GLY A 365 4.69 5.93 0.24
N THR A 366 4.60 4.65 0.60
CA THR A 366 3.50 4.08 1.39
C THR A 366 4.07 3.26 2.55
N ALA A 367 3.33 3.16 3.66
CA ALA A 367 3.67 2.24 4.74
C ALA A 367 3.34 0.83 4.25
N ASP A 368 4.32 0.16 3.61
CA ASP A 368 4.14 -1.16 3.04
C ASP A 368 3.99 -2.22 4.15
N VAL A 369 2.74 -2.40 4.58
CA VAL A 369 2.37 -3.36 5.64
C VAL A 369 2.76 -4.79 5.25
N LYS A 370 2.82 -5.12 3.95
CA LYS A 370 3.23 -6.46 3.50
C LYS A 370 4.73 -6.66 3.72
N ALA A 371 5.56 -5.69 3.33
CA ALA A 371 7.00 -5.73 3.60
C ALA A 371 7.28 -5.80 5.11
N LEU A 372 6.57 -4.99 5.90
CA LEU A 372 6.70 -4.97 7.35
C LEU A 372 6.35 -6.31 8.01
N ARG A 373 5.26 -6.97 7.55
CA ARG A 373 4.89 -8.32 8.02
C ARG A 373 5.88 -9.40 7.57
N ARG A 374 6.40 -9.31 6.35
CA ARG A 374 7.43 -10.24 5.84
C ARG A 374 8.72 -10.13 6.66
N ALA A 375 9.18 -8.91 6.92
CA ALA A 375 10.33 -8.65 7.77
C ALA A 375 10.08 -9.14 9.21
N GLN A 376 8.93 -8.85 9.80
CA GLN A 376 8.56 -9.35 11.13
C GLN A 376 8.62 -10.89 11.20
N ARG A 377 8.05 -11.59 10.21
CA ARG A 377 8.06 -13.06 10.15
C ARG A 377 9.49 -13.60 10.03
N ALA A 378 10.32 -12.99 9.19
CA ALA A 378 11.73 -13.38 9.06
C ALA A 378 12.47 -13.24 10.40
N LEU A 379 12.31 -12.11 11.09
CA LEU A 379 12.91 -11.85 12.41
C LEU A 379 12.45 -12.89 13.45
N GLN A 380 11.14 -13.17 13.52
CA GLN A 380 10.59 -14.19 14.43
C GLN A 380 11.08 -15.61 14.10
N LYS A 381 11.52 -15.86 12.87
CA LYS A 381 12.06 -17.15 12.41
C LYS A 381 13.56 -17.32 12.68
N GLY A 382 14.22 -16.31 13.23
CA GLY A 382 15.67 -16.31 13.50
C GLY A 382 16.51 -15.68 12.39
N GLU A 383 15.90 -15.00 11.42
CA GLU A 383 16.59 -14.42 10.26
C GLU A 383 16.75 -12.91 10.43
N SER A 384 17.95 -12.40 10.20
CA SER A 384 18.22 -10.97 10.33
C SER A 384 17.69 -10.20 9.12
N VAL A 385 17.26 -8.96 9.31
CA VAL A 385 16.75 -8.08 8.24
C VAL A 385 17.70 -6.91 8.07
N LEU A 386 18.16 -6.63 6.84
CA LEU A 386 19.03 -5.48 6.55
C LEU A 386 18.24 -4.34 5.92
N ILE A 387 18.38 -3.14 6.50
CA ILE A 387 17.64 -1.94 6.12
C ILE A 387 18.60 -0.75 5.99
N TYR A 388 18.32 0.10 5.01
CA TYR A 388 18.99 1.38 4.82
C TYR A 388 18.01 2.51 5.16
N PRO A 389 18.10 3.13 6.36
CA PRO A 389 17.13 4.13 6.81
C PRO A 389 17.06 5.35 5.87
N GLU A 390 18.15 5.68 5.18
CA GLU A 390 18.21 6.77 4.20
C GLU A 390 17.28 6.56 2.99
N GLY A 391 16.84 5.32 2.74
CA GLY A 391 15.96 4.93 1.64
C GLY A 391 16.60 5.03 0.26
N THR A 392 17.62 5.87 0.06
CA THR A 392 18.38 6.08 -1.18
C THR A 392 19.88 6.02 -0.92
N ARG A 393 20.68 5.80 -1.98
CA ARG A 393 22.14 5.91 -1.86
C ARG A 393 22.54 7.37 -1.70
N VAL A 394 23.23 7.66 -0.60
CA VAL A 394 24.00 8.88 -0.38
C VAL A 394 25.12 8.95 -1.42
N ARG A 395 25.14 10.03 -2.19
CA ARG A 395 26.18 10.29 -3.21
C ARG A 395 27.18 11.35 -2.74
N LYS A 396 26.73 12.19 -1.81
CA LYS A 396 27.42 13.26 -1.08
C LYS A 396 27.96 12.85 0.29
N PRO A 397 29.25 12.91 0.68
CA PRO A 397 29.64 12.68 2.09
C PRO A 397 28.92 13.62 3.09
N ASP A 398 28.57 14.81 2.63
CA ASP A 398 27.87 15.89 3.34
C ASP A 398 26.35 15.90 3.10
N GLN A 399 25.82 14.95 2.33
CA GLN A 399 24.39 14.92 1.98
C GLN A 399 23.57 14.47 3.19
N VAL A 400 22.78 15.39 3.74
CA VAL A 400 21.75 15.08 4.73
C VAL A 400 20.64 14.30 4.04
N SER A 401 20.49 13.03 4.40
CA SER A 401 19.42 12.18 3.87
C SER A 401 18.23 12.17 4.81
N GLN A 402 17.03 12.28 4.24
CA GLN A 402 15.80 12.07 4.99
C GLN A 402 15.74 10.62 5.44
N ILE A 403 15.65 10.42 6.75
CA ILE A 403 15.55 9.09 7.35
C ILE A 403 14.10 8.64 7.30
N HIS A 404 13.89 7.48 6.67
CA HIS A 404 12.61 6.83 6.57
C HIS A 404 12.45 5.90 7.78
N GLY A 405 11.44 6.16 8.61
CA GLY A 405 11.10 5.32 9.76
C GLY A 405 10.50 3.97 9.37
N GLY A 406 10.17 3.16 10.37
CA GLY A 406 9.52 1.86 10.25
C GLY A 406 10.37 0.68 10.72
N PHE A 407 11.70 0.82 10.77
CA PHE A 407 12.59 -0.25 11.25
C PHE A 407 12.49 -0.49 12.77
N ALA A 408 12.27 0.57 13.56
CA ALA A 408 11.98 0.40 14.98
C ALA A 408 10.63 -0.26 15.20
N LEU A 409 9.62 0.05 14.39
CA LEU A 409 8.34 -0.63 14.46
C LEU A 409 8.48 -2.13 14.13
N MET A 410 9.27 -2.48 13.11
CA MET A 410 9.60 -3.88 12.77
C MET A 410 10.27 -4.61 13.93
N ALA A 411 11.33 -4.03 14.50
CA ALA A 411 12.05 -4.60 15.62
C ALA A 411 11.15 -4.78 16.85
N LYS A 412 10.34 -3.77 17.19
CA LYS A 412 9.39 -3.81 18.30
C LYS A 412 8.32 -4.89 18.13
N MET A 413 7.78 -5.04 16.92
CA MET A 413 6.79 -6.08 16.61
C MET A 413 7.37 -7.48 16.65
N ALA A 414 8.63 -7.64 16.27
CA ALA A 414 9.36 -8.90 16.37
C ALA A 414 9.90 -9.17 17.79
N LYS A 415 9.89 -8.16 18.68
CA LYS A 415 10.57 -8.15 19.99
C LYS A 415 12.02 -8.59 19.85
N THR A 416 12.79 -7.82 19.09
CA THR A 416 14.22 -8.05 18.86
C THR A 416 14.98 -6.73 18.82
N ASP A 417 16.30 -6.84 18.88
CA ASP A 417 17.23 -5.72 18.92
C ASP A 417 17.42 -5.09 17.55
N ILE A 418 17.84 -3.83 17.57
CA ILE A 418 18.36 -3.13 16.40
C ILE A 418 19.88 -3.04 16.53
N VAL A 419 20.60 -3.52 15.51
CA VAL A 419 22.06 -3.45 15.46
C VAL A 419 22.48 -2.40 14.43
N PRO A 420 23.04 -1.25 14.86
CA PRO A 420 23.59 -0.27 13.95
C PRO A 420 24.90 -0.77 13.34
N MET A 421 25.07 -0.54 12.04
CA MET A 421 26.27 -0.88 11.30
C MET A 421 26.65 0.30 10.41
N ALA A 422 27.94 0.50 10.16
CA ALA A 422 28.42 1.54 9.26
C ALA A 422 29.34 0.97 8.17
N ILE A 423 29.38 1.64 7.02
CA ILE A 423 30.25 1.34 5.88
C ILE A 423 30.91 2.61 5.34
N VAL A 424 32.21 2.55 5.06
CA VAL A 424 33.01 3.65 4.48
C VAL A 424 33.95 3.15 3.38
N GLY A 425 34.36 4.05 2.46
CA GLY A 425 35.27 3.73 1.36
C GLY A 425 34.62 3.08 0.13
N ALA A 426 33.28 2.98 0.13
CA ALA A 426 32.50 2.39 -0.95
C ALA A 426 31.83 3.41 -1.90
N LEU A 427 31.83 4.70 -1.54
CA LEU A 427 31.05 5.77 -2.19
C LEU A 427 31.35 5.93 -3.70
N ASP A 428 32.62 5.87 -4.09
CA ASP A 428 33.09 6.11 -5.46
C ASP A 428 33.70 4.86 -6.11
N ILE A 429 33.27 3.67 -5.66
CA ILE A 429 33.65 2.39 -6.28
C ILE A 429 33.29 2.38 -7.76
N THR A 430 32.19 3.03 -8.17
CA THR A 430 31.84 3.23 -9.57
C THR A 430 31.52 4.71 -9.79
N PRO A 431 32.51 5.52 -10.19
CA PRO A 431 32.33 6.95 -10.40
C PRO A 431 31.24 7.23 -11.45
N PRO A 432 30.52 8.37 -11.34
CA PRO A 432 29.54 8.77 -12.35
C PRO A 432 30.13 8.73 -13.77
N GLY A 433 29.42 8.09 -14.70
CA GLY A 433 29.84 7.98 -16.11
C GLY A 433 30.84 6.86 -16.42
N LYS A 434 31.24 6.03 -15.44
CA LYS A 434 32.11 4.85 -15.68
C LYS A 434 31.34 3.55 -15.44
N HIS A 435 31.51 2.58 -16.34
CA HIS A 435 30.88 1.25 -16.23
C HIS A 435 31.68 0.25 -15.39
N TYR A 436 32.97 0.51 -15.14
CA TYR A 436 33.86 -0.42 -14.45
C TYR A 436 34.18 0.01 -13.01
N PRO A 437 33.98 -0.87 -12.01
CA PRO A 437 34.28 -0.55 -10.63
C PRO A 437 35.80 -0.55 -10.35
N ARG A 438 36.27 0.40 -9.54
CA ARG A 438 37.67 0.51 -9.12
C ARG A 438 37.95 -0.35 -7.87
N PRO A 439 39.11 -1.01 -7.78
CA PRO A 439 39.54 -1.66 -6.55
C PRO A 439 39.75 -0.64 -5.44
N LYS A 440 39.10 -0.83 -4.29
CA LYS A 440 39.19 0.06 -3.11
C LYS A 440 39.01 -0.73 -1.83
N LYS A 441 39.75 -0.41 -0.78
CA LYS A 441 39.49 -0.94 0.57
C LYS A 441 38.17 -0.35 1.10
N VAL A 442 37.31 -1.23 1.59
CA VAL A 442 36.01 -0.88 2.20
C VAL A 442 36.03 -1.34 3.65
N TYR A 443 35.54 -0.51 4.56
CA TYR A 443 35.56 -0.81 5.98
C TYR A 443 34.13 -0.75 6.51
N CYS A 444 33.78 -1.75 7.31
CA CYS A 444 32.52 -1.77 8.03
C CYS A 444 32.75 -2.00 9.52
N ARG A 445 31.84 -1.49 10.33
CA ARG A 445 31.86 -1.68 11.79
C ARG A 445 30.45 -1.95 12.28
N VAL A 446 30.33 -2.97 13.11
CA VAL A 446 29.12 -3.30 13.84
C VAL A 446 29.15 -2.59 15.20
N GLY A 447 28.06 -1.92 15.56
CA GLY A 447 27.87 -1.34 16.89
C GLY A 447 27.14 -2.25 17.86
N GLU A 448 26.97 -1.77 19.07
CA GLU A 448 26.25 -2.50 20.12
C GLU A 448 24.75 -2.66 19.79
N PRO A 449 24.14 -3.82 20.08
CA PRO A 449 22.71 -4.02 19.92
C PRO A 449 21.92 -3.08 20.83
N LEU A 450 20.82 -2.53 20.30
CA LEU A 450 19.93 -1.62 21.00
C LEU A 450 18.61 -2.35 21.30
N SER A 451 18.30 -2.49 22.59
CA SER A 451 17.02 -3.05 23.05
C SER A 451 15.99 -1.96 23.34
N PHE A 452 14.71 -2.29 23.15
CA PHE A 452 13.61 -1.42 23.57
C PHE A 452 13.48 -1.33 25.09
N ASP A 453 14.02 -2.30 25.82
CA ASP A 453 13.97 -2.36 27.28
C ASP A 453 14.90 -1.34 27.94
N ASP A 454 15.92 -0.86 27.20
CA ASP A 454 16.90 0.12 27.66
C ASP A 454 16.47 1.58 27.43
N LEU A 455 15.29 1.80 26.84
CA LEU A 455 14.81 3.13 26.49
C LEU A 455 14.21 3.87 27.69
N SER A 456 14.38 5.18 27.70
CA SER A 456 13.84 6.05 28.75
C SER A 456 12.33 6.26 28.64
N SER A 457 11.78 6.27 27.42
CA SER A 457 10.35 6.43 27.20
C SER A 457 9.56 5.20 27.61
N LYS A 458 8.39 5.41 28.25
CA LYS A 458 7.45 4.33 28.61
C LYS A 458 6.31 4.15 27.60
N GLY A 459 6.02 5.17 26.80
CA GLY A 459 4.92 5.15 25.85
C GLY A 459 5.25 4.38 24.57
N ARG A 460 4.27 3.63 24.04
CA ARG A 460 4.50 2.71 22.92
C ARG A 460 4.97 3.42 21.65
N LYS A 461 4.41 4.61 21.34
CA LYS A 461 4.76 5.39 20.15
C LYS A 461 6.07 6.14 20.36
N GLU A 462 6.24 6.69 21.55
CA GLU A 462 7.41 7.44 22.01
C GLU A 462 8.67 6.58 21.94
N GLN A 463 8.61 5.34 22.43
CA GLN A 463 9.70 4.37 22.32
C GLN A 463 10.10 4.06 20.88
N VAL A 464 9.15 4.02 19.93
CA VAL A 464 9.48 3.77 18.52
C VAL A 464 10.26 4.95 17.97
N VAL A 465 9.80 6.18 18.23
CA VAL A 465 10.47 7.42 17.79
C VAL A 465 11.85 7.57 18.44
N GLU A 466 11.95 7.31 19.75
CA GLU A 466 13.22 7.35 20.49
C GLU A 466 14.23 6.34 19.92
N MET A 467 13.78 5.11 19.65
CA MET A 467 14.62 4.06 19.06
C MET A 467 15.09 4.43 17.64
N GLU A 468 14.22 4.99 16.80
CA GLU A 468 14.63 5.42 15.45
C GLU A 468 15.72 6.49 15.51
N ARG A 469 15.56 7.46 16.41
CA ARG A 469 16.54 8.52 16.63
C ARG A 469 17.87 7.95 17.15
N LEU A 470 17.82 7.15 18.20
CA LEU A 470 19.01 6.58 18.85
C LEU A 470 19.79 5.67 17.90
N ALA A 471 19.12 4.75 17.22
CA ALA A 471 19.76 3.81 16.33
C ALA A 471 20.41 4.52 15.13
N THR A 472 19.71 5.49 14.54
CA THR A 472 20.26 6.30 13.44
C THR A 472 21.46 7.13 13.89
N GLN A 473 21.39 7.73 15.07
CA GLN A 473 22.50 8.48 15.66
C GLN A 473 23.73 7.57 15.83
N LYS A 474 23.55 6.39 16.44
CA LYS A 474 24.63 5.41 16.65
C LYS A 474 25.23 4.92 15.32
N MET A 475 24.40 4.70 14.31
CA MET A 475 24.86 4.33 12.96
C MET A 475 25.78 5.41 12.36
N TYR A 476 25.42 6.69 12.46
CA TYR A 476 26.26 7.78 11.96
C TYR A 476 27.50 8.02 12.84
N GLU A 477 27.41 7.88 14.15
CA GLU A 477 28.58 7.92 15.05
C GLU A 477 29.62 6.87 14.65
N LEU A 478 29.20 5.63 14.36
CA LEU A 478 30.09 4.57 13.89
C LEU A 478 30.73 4.91 12.54
N ARG A 479 29.95 5.49 11.62
CA ARG A 479 30.45 5.95 10.32
C ARG A 479 31.53 7.00 10.51
N ASP A 480 31.28 8.00 11.34
CA ASP A 480 32.17 9.13 11.53
C ASP A 480 33.48 8.70 12.22
N GLN A 481 33.41 7.78 13.17
CA GLN A 481 34.57 7.13 13.77
C GLN A 481 35.40 6.35 12.72
N LEU A 482 34.74 5.53 11.90
CA LEU A 482 35.41 4.80 10.81
C LEU A 482 36.07 5.74 9.80
N MET A 483 35.45 6.88 9.47
CA MET A 483 36.02 7.88 8.58
C MET A 483 37.26 8.55 9.19
N ALA A 484 37.26 8.79 10.50
CA ALA A 484 38.40 9.37 11.22
C ALA A 484 39.60 8.39 11.26
N GLU A 485 39.34 7.10 11.44
CA GLU A 485 40.37 6.05 11.46
C GLU A 485 40.91 5.69 10.08
N HIS A 486 40.13 5.96 9.03
CA HIS A 486 40.50 5.69 7.64
C HIS A 486 40.40 6.95 6.76
N PRO A 487 41.26 7.97 7.00
CA PRO A 487 41.22 9.22 6.27
C PRO A 487 41.35 9.01 4.74
N GLY A 488 40.52 9.72 3.96
CA GLY A 488 40.45 9.57 2.50
C GLY A 488 39.55 8.45 1.99
N ARG A 489 38.86 7.73 2.88
CA ARG A 489 37.85 6.71 2.55
C ARG A 489 36.46 7.26 2.86
N LYS A 490 35.99 8.16 2.00
CA LYS A 490 34.62 8.70 2.08
C LYS A 490 33.59 7.68 1.58
#